data_AF-A0A3B8SMU7-F1
#
_entry.id   AF-A0A3B8SMU7-F1
#
_cell.length_a   1.000
_cell.length_b   1.000
_cell.length_c   1.000
_cell.angle_alpha   90.00
_cell.angle_beta   90.00
_cell.angle_gamma   90.00
#
_symmetry.space_group_name_H-M   'P 1'
#
loop_
_entity.id
_entity.type
_entity.pdbx_description
1 polymer ?
#
loop_
_entity_poly.entity_id
_entity_poly.type
_entity_poly.pdbx_seq_one_letter_code
_entity_poly.pdbx_strand_id
1 'polypeptide(L)'
;MKLVLKENVYLKENSYLKAYKLLNDNNEEVAAFDVEINNETALISYSTKEEHRNQGYASKGLTLLKEKLFNEENILFLELINISNDYSRKVAENAGFFSNNNINFYTSLNPNAEMIVKSHLSTLTDTSSEYRKVKILLEKITSWRRKEQAAKERLRLKLESLLQEKDVASPDEYREYVQSEIPHLTNILGNTNNQEKKHSH
;
A
#
# COMPACT_ATOMS: atom_id res chain seq x y z
N MET A 1 -14.72 14.56 -7.81
CA MET A 1 -15.05 13.13 -7.88
C MET A 1 -15.04 12.56 -6.48
N LYS A 2 -16.21 12.21 -5.93
CA LYS A 2 -16.34 11.55 -4.63
C LYS A 2 -16.25 10.04 -4.86
N LEU A 3 -15.55 9.36 -3.96
CA LEU A 3 -15.46 7.92 -3.93
C LEU A 3 -15.92 7.41 -2.57
N VAL A 4 -16.69 6.33 -2.56
CA VAL A 4 -17.19 5.73 -1.32
C VAL A 4 -16.84 4.25 -1.31
N LEU A 5 -16.18 3.81 -0.24
CA LEU A 5 -15.91 2.40 0.01
C LEU A 5 -17.07 1.80 0.81
N LYS A 6 -17.80 0.84 0.23
CA LYS A 6 -18.86 0.08 0.92
C LYS A 6 -18.38 -1.32 1.26
N GLU A 7 -18.56 -1.70 2.51
CA GLU A 7 -18.21 -3.03 3.04
C GLU A 7 -19.38 -4.00 2.86
N ASN A 8 -19.07 -5.21 2.40
CA ASN A 8 -19.96 -6.37 2.40
C ASN A 8 -19.21 -7.50 3.12
N VAL A 9 -19.79 -8.01 4.20
CA VAL A 9 -19.15 -9.08 4.99
C VAL A 9 -19.66 -10.43 4.51
N TYR A 10 -18.75 -11.30 4.06
CA TYR A 10 -19.05 -12.70 3.76
C TYR A 10 -18.37 -13.58 4.81
N LEU A 11 -19.14 -14.16 5.72
CA LEU A 11 -18.60 -15.15 6.66
C LEU A 11 -18.37 -16.47 5.90
N LYS A 12 -17.12 -16.89 5.77
CA LYS A 12 -16.75 -18.24 5.31
C LYS A 12 -16.09 -18.96 6.48
N GLU A 13 -16.45 -20.23 6.70
CA GLU A 13 -15.96 -20.99 7.84
C GLU A 13 -14.42 -20.96 7.90
N ASN A 14 -13.87 -20.50 9.03
CA ASN A 14 -12.44 -20.41 9.38
C ASN A 14 -11.59 -19.32 8.69
N SER A 15 -12.17 -18.36 7.95
CA SER A 15 -11.47 -17.13 7.54
C SER A 15 -12.35 -15.88 7.60
N TYR A 16 -11.81 -14.79 8.14
CA TYR A 16 -12.47 -13.48 8.10
C TYR A 16 -12.23 -12.85 6.73
N LEU A 17 -13.10 -13.18 5.77
CA LEU A 17 -13.13 -12.55 4.46
C LEU A 17 -14.04 -11.32 4.49
N LYS A 18 -13.48 -10.14 4.24
CA LYS A 18 -14.24 -8.91 4.02
C LYS A 18 -14.18 -8.54 2.54
N ALA A 19 -15.32 -8.20 1.95
CA ALA A 19 -15.37 -7.68 0.59
C ALA A 19 -15.71 -6.19 0.62
N TYR A 20 -15.10 -5.41 -0.27
CA TYR A 20 -15.35 -3.99 -0.40
C TYR A 20 -15.63 -3.62 -1.85
N LYS A 21 -16.54 -2.66 -2.03
CA LYS A 21 -16.86 -2.06 -3.32
C LYS A 21 -16.54 -0.59 -3.29
N LEU A 22 -15.85 -0.10 -4.31
CA LEU A 22 -15.64 1.32 -4.53
C LEU A 22 -16.75 1.83 -5.45
N LEU A 23 -17.49 2.84 -4.99
CA LEU A 23 -18.54 3.49 -5.75
C LEU A 23 -18.12 4.90 -6.17
N ASN A 24 -18.51 5.31 -7.37
CA ASN A 24 -18.33 6.67 -7.89
C ASN A 24 -19.50 7.61 -7.50
N ASP A 25 -19.48 8.84 -8.01
CA ASP A 25 -20.53 9.86 -7.79
C ASP A 25 -21.93 9.40 -8.23
N ASN A 26 -22.03 8.49 -9.20
CA ASN A 26 -23.28 7.91 -9.70
C ASN A 26 -23.73 6.67 -8.91
N ASN A 27 -23.04 6.33 -7.81
CA ASN A 27 -23.25 5.11 -7.03
C ASN A 27 -23.03 3.81 -7.85
N GLU A 28 -22.25 3.90 -8.94
CA GLU A 28 -21.83 2.77 -9.76
C GLU A 28 -20.59 2.12 -9.15
N GLU A 29 -20.56 0.80 -9.11
CA GLU A 29 -19.38 0.04 -8.69
C GLU A 29 -18.29 0.15 -9.75
N VAL A 30 -17.13 0.69 -9.38
CA VAL A 30 -15.98 0.88 -10.28
C VAL A 30 -14.83 -0.08 -9.98
N ALA A 31 -14.70 -0.54 -8.73
CA ALA A 31 -13.68 -1.49 -8.30
C ALA A 31 -14.17 -2.33 -7.12
N ALA A 32 -13.60 -3.51 -6.96
CA ALA A 32 -13.88 -4.43 -5.85
C ALA A 32 -12.56 -4.90 -5.20
N PHE A 33 -12.63 -5.18 -3.90
CA PHE A 33 -11.50 -5.62 -3.09
C PHE A 33 -11.93 -6.76 -2.18
N ASP A 34 -11.18 -7.84 -2.17
CA ASP A 34 -11.34 -8.94 -1.24
C ASP A 34 -10.18 -8.89 -0.24
N VAL A 35 -10.51 -8.99 1.05
CA VAL A 35 -9.56 -8.85 2.15
C VAL A 35 -9.63 -10.08 3.02
N GLU A 36 -8.54 -10.84 3.07
CA GLU A 36 -8.35 -11.96 3.98
C GLU A 36 -7.47 -11.50 5.14
N ILE A 37 -8.00 -11.57 6.36
CA ILE A 37 -7.27 -11.16 7.57
C ILE A 37 -6.66 -12.40 8.23
N ASN A 38 -5.35 -12.37 8.44
CA ASN A 38 -4.59 -13.38 9.17
C ASN A 38 -3.67 -12.71 10.20
N ASN A 39 -4.06 -12.81 11.47
CA ASN A 39 -3.42 -12.13 12.59
C ASN A 39 -3.26 -10.63 12.32
N GLU A 40 -2.02 -10.11 12.29
CA GLU A 40 -1.72 -8.69 12.09
C GLU A 40 -1.59 -8.27 10.61
N THR A 41 -1.85 -9.19 9.68
CA THR A 41 -1.73 -8.97 8.23
C THR A 41 -3.09 -9.09 7.55
N ALA A 42 -3.40 -8.12 6.69
CA ALA A 42 -4.50 -8.23 5.75
C ALA A 42 -3.97 -8.42 4.32
N LEU A 43 -4.34 -9.54 3.71
CA LEU A 43 -4.05 -9.86 2.32
C LEU A 43 -5.17 -9.30 1.43
N ILE A 44 -4.82 -8.50 0.44
CA ILE A 44 -5.78 -7.80 -0.41
C ILE A 44 -5.66 -8.30 -1.85
N SER A 45 -6.79 -8.72 -2.40
CA SER A 45 -6.99 -8.89 -3.84
C SER A 45 -7.90 -7.78 -4.36
N TYR A 46 -7.72 -7.34 -5.60
CA TYR A 46 -8.54 -6.28 -6.17
C TYR A 46 -8.81 -6.47 -7.65
N SER A 47 -9.90 -5.89 -8.12
CA SER A 47 -10.24 -5.80 -9.53
C SER A 47 -10.88 -4.45 -9.85
N THR A 48 -10.82 -4.04 -11.11
CA THR A 48 -11.48 -2.84 -11.62
C THR A 48 -12.29 -3.24 -12.84
N LYS A 49 -13.54 -2.77 -12.90
CA LYS A 49 -14.40 -3.02 -14.06
C LYS A 49 -13.75 -2.47 -15.32
N GLU A 50 -13.95 -3.16 -16.43
CA GLU A 50 -13.20 -2.93 -17.67
C GLU A 50 -13.37 -1.50 -18.19
N GLU A 51 -14.60 -1.01 -18.19
CA GLU A 51 -15.00 0.35 -18.57
C GLU A 51 -14.43 1.46 -17.66
N HIS A 52 -13.88 1.07 -16.49
CA HIS A 52 -13.33 1.97 -15.48
C HIS A 52 -11.81 1.81 -15.29
N ARG A 53 -11.15 0.95 -16.07
CA ARG A 53 -9.68 0.80 -16.03
C ARG A 53 -8.98 2.08 -16.49
N ASN A 54 -7.72 2.24 -16.09
CA ASN A 54 -6.87 3.40 -16.40
C ASN A 54 -7.37 4.77 -15.89
N GLN A 55 -8.41 4.81 -15.07
CA GLN A 55 -8.95 6.04 -14.44
C GLN A 55 -8.45 6.25 -12.99
N GLY A 56 -7.55 5.38 -12.52
CA GLY A 56 -6.95 5.46 -11.18
C GLY A 56 -7.85 4.98 -10.03
N TYR A 57 -9.02 4.39 -10.31
CA TYR A 57 -9.93 3.90 -9.27
C TYR A 57 -9.30 2.83 -8.39
N ALA A 58 -8.54 1.89 -8.96
CA ALA A 58 -7.88 0.84 -8.20
C ALA A 58 -6.94 1.42 -7.12
N SER A 59 -6.04 2.32 -7.50
CA SER A 59 -5.12 2.97 -6.56
C SER A 59 -5.85 3.78 -5.51
N LYS A 60 -6.83 4.61 -5.90
CA LYS A 60 -7.62 5.41 -4.95
C LYS A 60 -8.40 4.51 -3.98
N GLY A 61 -8.97 3.42 -4.46
CA GLY A 61 -9.67 2.44 -3.64
C GLY A 61 -8.74 1.73 -2.67
N LEU A 62 -7.55 1.31 -3.11
CA LEU A 62 -6.53 0.75 -2.23
C LEU A 62 -6.07 1.76 -1.16
N THR A 63 -5.92 3.04 -1.50
CA THR A 63 -5.58 4.08 -0.52
C THR A 63 -6.66 4.22 0.55
N LEU A 64 -7.94 4.31 0.13
CA LEU A 64 -9.07 4.39 1.07
C LEU A 64 -9.21 3.13 1.93
N LEU A 65 -9.05 1.96 1.31
CA LEU A 65 -9.07 0.68 2.01
C LEU A 65 -7.93 0.58 3.02
N LYS A 66 -6.72 1.02 2.64
CA LYS A 66 -5.56 1.07 3.53
C LYS A 66 -5.83 1.95 4.75
N GLU A 67 -6.34 3.17 4.54
CA GLU A 67 -6.70 4.07 5.63
C GLU A 67 -7.76 3.44 6.54
N LYS A 68 -8.79 2.81 5.97
CA LYS A 68 -9.81 2.10 6.74
C LYS A 68 -9.21 0.96 7.57
N LEU A 69 -8.44 0.06 6.95
CA LEU A 69 -7.90 -1.13 7.62
C LEU A 69 -6.86 -0.79 8.68
N PHE A 70 -6.02 0.23 8.48
CA PHE A 70 -5.05 0.67 9.49
C PHE A 70 -5.66 1.42 10.68
N ASN A 71 -6.93 1.86 10.55
CA ASN A 71 -7.71 2.33 11.70
C ASN A 71 -8.30 1.17 12.51
N GLU A 72 -8.26 -0.08 12.01
CA GLU A 72 -8.60 -1.27 12.79
C GLU A 72 -7.38 -1.67 13.64
N GLU A 73 -7.56 -1.76 14.97
CA GLU A 73 -6.45 -1.86 15.95
C GLU A 73 -5.49 -3.04 15.72
N ASN A 74 -5.96 -4.09 15.06
CA ASN A 74 -5.21 -5.34 14.91
C ASN A 74 -4.41 -5.44 13.61
N ILE A 75 -4.54 -4.50 12.67
CA ILE A 75 -3.88 -4.61 11.36
C ILE A 75 -2.61 -3.75 11.32
N LEU A 76 -1.48 -4.44 11.22
CA LEU A 76 -0.14 -3.83 11.16
C LEU A 76 0.44 -3.85 9.74
N PHE A 77 0.07 -4.84 8.93
CA PHE A 77 0.57 -5.03 7.58
C PHE A 77 -0.58 -5.20 6.59
N LEU A 78 -0.43 -4.61 5.41
CA LEU A 78 -1.26 -4.92 4.24
C LEU A 78 -0.37 -5.51 3.17
N GLU A 79 -0.83 -6.57 2.53
CA GLU A 79 -0.07 -7.30 1.52
C GLU A 79 -0.87 -7.47 0.23
N LEU A 80 -0.20 -7.31 -0.90
CA LEU A 80 -0.68 -7.61 -2.24
C LEU A 80 0.23 -8.70 -2.81
N ILE A 81 -0.35 -9.83 -3.17
CA ILE A 81 0.36 -10.97 -3.77
C ILE A 81 0.05 -11.08 -5.26
N ASN A 82 0.89 -11.82 -5.99
CA ASN A 82 0.70 -12.15 -7.40
C ASN A 82 0.58 -10.92 -8.33
N ILE A 83 1.27 -9.84 -7.99
CA ILE A 83 1.35 -8.62 -8.82
C ILE A 83 2.35 -8.84 -9.96
N SER A 84 1.89 -9.42 -11.07
CA SER A 84 2.77 -9.86 -12.17
C SER A 84 2.83 -8.93 -13.38
N ASN A 85 1.97 -7.90 -13.45
CA ASN A 85 1.90 -6.99 -14.60
C ASN A 85 2.18 -5.53 -14.20
N ASP A 86 2.63 -4.74 -15.18
CA ASP A 86 3.05 -3.35 -14.95
C ASP A 86 1.92 -2.45 -14.42
N TYR A 87 0.69 -2.66 -14.90
CA TYR A 87 -0.48 -1.90 -14.44
C TYR A 87 -0.75 -2.14 -12.95
N SER A 88 -0.74 -3.39 -12.52
CA SER A 88 -0.95 -3.75 -11.12
C SER A 88 0.19 -3.27 -10.23
N ARG A 89 1.44 -3.30 -10.71
CA ARG A 89 2.58 -2.66 -10.03
C ARG A 89 2.33 -1.18 -9.80
N LYS A 90 2.02 -0.44 -10.87
CA LYS A 90 1.74 1.01 -10.78
C LYS A 90 0.56 1.30 -9.86
N VAL A 91 -0.45 0.42 -9.84
CA VAL A 91 -1.58 0.54 -8.91
C VAL A 91 -1.12 0.44 -7.46
N ALA A 92 -0.32 -0.57 -7.12
CA ALA A 92 0.22 -0.80 -5.79
C ALA A 92 1.13 0.34 -5.32
N GLU A 93 2.06 0.77 -6.17
CA GLU A 93 2.99 1.87 -5.86
C GLU A 93 2.25 3.19 -5.66
N ASN A 94 1.26 3.52 -6.51
CA ASN A 94 0.43 4.73 -6.33
C ASN A 94 -0.41 4.69 -5.06
N ALA A 95 -0.78 3.50 -4.57
CA ALA A 95 -1.44 3.32 -3.29
C ALA A 95 -0.46 3.36 -2.09
N GLY A 96 0.84 3.53 -2.34
CA GLY A 96 1.88 3.61 -1.32
C GLY A 96 2.31 2.25 -0.75
N PHE A 97 2.16 1.18 -1.53
CA PHE A 97 2.80 -0.10 -1.25
C PHE A 97 4.20 -0.13 -1.86
N PHE A 98 5.11 -0.87 -1.23
CA PHE A 98 6.48 -1.05 -1.73
C PHE A 98 6.78 -2.53 -1.98
N SER A 99 7.58 -2.81 -2.99
CA SER A 99 8.03 -4.16 -3.29
C SER A 99 9.08 -4.64 -2.27
N ASN A 100 8.89 -5.84 -1.75
CA ASN A 100 9.82 -6.48 -0.82
C ASN A 100 10.73 -7.47 -1.57
N ASN A 101 11.61 -6.96 -2.45
CA ASN A 101 12.63 -7.68 -3.24
C ASN A 101 12.13 -8.86 -4.12
N ASN A 102 10.89 -9.30 -3.94
CA ASN A 102 10.17 -10.26 -4.77
C ASN A 102 9.20 -9.45 -5.65
N ILE A 103 9.40 -9.55 -6.96
CA ILE A 103 8.74 -8.75 -7.99
C ILE A 103 7.20 -8.80 -7.93
N ASN A 104 6.64 -9.86 -7.34
CA ASN A 104 5.19 -10.10 -7.30
C ASN A 104 4.55 -9.84 -5.93
N PHE A 105 5.26 -9.20 -5.01
CA PHE A 105 4.81 -9.00 -3.64
C PHE A 105 5.04 -7.57 -3.15
N TYR A 106 3.94 -6.91 -2.77
CA TYR A 106 3.91 -5.52 -2.33
C TYR A 106 3.30 -5.43 -0.95
N THR A 107 3.86 -4.57 -0.11
CA THR A 107 3.42 -4.43 1.27
C THR A 107 3.29 -2.96 1.64
N SER A 108 2.37 -2.69 2.57
CA SER A 108 2.29 -1.41 3.28
C SER A 108 2.32 -1.68 4.78
N LEU A 109 3.00 -0.82 5.52
CA LEU A 109 3.17 -0.93 6.97
C LEU A 109 2.33 0.16 7.64
N ASN A 110 1.56 -0.21 8.68
CA ASN A 110 0.80 0.75 9.45
C ASN A 110 1.77 1.83 9.99
N PRO A 111 1.50 3.13 9.77
CA PRO A 111 2.37 4.21 10.26
C PRO A 111 2.59 4.12 11.78
N ASN A 112 1.58 3.64 12.51
CA ASN A 112 1.60 3.53 13.96
C ASN A 112 2.08 2.15 14.48
N ALA A 113 2.44 1.21 13.59
CA ALA A 113 2.74 -0.18 13.98
C ALA A 113 3.78 -0.29 15.10
N GLU A 114 4.88 0.47 14.99
CA GLU A 114 5.97 0.43 15.95
C GLU A 114 5.53 0.95 17.33
N MET A 115 4.73 2.02 17.34
CA MET A 115 4.17 2.60 18.56
C MET A 115 3.21 1.61 19.25
N ILE A 116 2.29 1.01 18.48
CA ILE A 116 1.32 0.01 18.96
C ILE A 116 2.07 -1.17 19.61
N VAL A 117 3.05 -1.74 18.91
CA VAL A 117 3.78 -2.91 19.40
C VAL A 117 4.70 -2.57 20.58
N LYS A 118 5.33 -1.40 20.61
CA LYS A 118 6.12 -0.95 21.78
C LYS A 118 5.25 -0.75 23.01
N SER A 119 4.05 -0.18 22.84
CA SER A 119 3.09 -0.01 23.92
C SER A 119 2.69 -1.36 24.51
N HIS A 120 2.34 -2.34 23.66
CA HIS A 120 2.01 -3.69 24.11
C HIS A 120 3.20 -4.36 24.83
N LEU A 121 4.39 -4.29 24.24
CA LEU A 121 5.61 -4.86 24.83
C LEU A 121 5.90 -4.32 26.24
N SER A 122 5.61 -3.03 26.49
CA SER A 122 5.85 -2.39 27.79
C SER A 122 4.97 -2.92 28.94
N THR A 123 3.84 -3.56 28.60
CA THR A 123 2.93 -4.16 29.57
C THR A 123 3.27 -5.61 29.92
N LEU A 124 4.21 -6.22 29.18
CA LEU A 124 4.56 -7.62 29.31
C LEU A 124 5.81 -7.79 30.17
N THR A 125 5.89 -8.93 30.85
CA THR A 125 7.10 -9.34 31.58
C THR A 125 8.08 -10.04 30.63
N ASP A 126 9.37 -9.68 30.74
CA ASP A 126 10.45 -10.15 29.86
C ASP A 126 10.63 -11.67 29.80
N THR A 127 10.09 -12.40 30.79
CA THR A 127 10.17 -13.86 30.87
C THR A 127 8.99 -14.57 30.17
N SER A 128 7.94 -13.85 29.81
CA SER A 128 6.74 -14.43 29.18
C SER A 128 7.01 -14.87 27.73
N SER A 129 6.31 -15.92 27.30
CA SER A 129 6.34 -16.36 25.89
C SER A 129 5.75 -15.30 24.95
N GLU A 130 4.79 -14.53 25.44
CA GLU A 130 4.17 -13.42 24.73
C GLU A 130 5.16 -12.29 24.46
N TYR A 131 5.95 -11.88 25.46
CA TYR A 131 7.00 -10.87 25.28
C TYR A 131 7.94 -11.22 24.12
N ARG A 132 8.36 -12.49 24.02
CA ARG A 132 9.22 -12.95 22.92
C ARG A 132 8.55 -12.81 21.55
N LYS A 133 7.27 -13.19 21.44
CA LYS A 133 6.50 -13.05 20.18
C LYS A 133 6.38 -11.58 19.76
N VAL A 134 6.06 -10.70 20.70
CA VAL A 134 5.88 -9.27 20.47
C VAL A 134 7.21 -8.60 20.12
N LYS A 135 8.31 -9.03 20.74
CA LYS A 135 9.67 -8.59 20.38
C LYS A 135 10.04 -8.98 18.95
N ILE A 136 9.76 -10.22 18.53
CA ILE A 136 9.98 -10.66 17.14
C ILE A 136 9.15 -9.82 16.16
N LEU A 137 7.90 -9.51 16.53
CA LEU A 137 7.03 -8.64 15.73
C LEU A 137 7.61 -7.22 15.60
N LEU A 138 8.16 -6.66 16.67
CA LEU A 138 8.82 -5.35 16.64
C LEU A 138 10.06 -5.34 15.73
N GLU A 139 10.87 -6.39 15.78
CA GLU A 139 12.03 -6.58 14.90
C GLU A 139 11.59 -6.67 13.43
N LYS A 140 10.50 -7.40 13.16
CA LYS A 140 9.86 -7.45 11.83
C LYS A 140 9.48 -6.03 11.40
N ILE A 141 8.68 -5.30 12.17
CA ILE A 141 8.24 -3.93 11.85
C ILE A 141 9.43 -3.02 11.54
N THR A 142 10.48 -3.05 12.36
CA THR A 142 11.69 -2.24 12.16
C THR A 142 12.39 -2.57 10.85
N SER A 143 12.51 -3.87 10.52
CA SER A 143 13.08 -4.34 9.25
C SER A 143 12.25 -3.86 8.05
N TRP A 144 10.92 -3.94 8.14
CA TRP A 144 10.01 -3.49 7.10
C TRP A 144 10.05 -1.97 6.89
N ARG A 145 10.15 -1.18 7.97
CA ARG A 145 10.29 0.28 7.88
C ARG A 145 11.57 0.67 7.13
N ARG A 146 12.70 -0.01 7.39
CA ARG A 146 13.95 0.21 6.64
C ARG A 146 13.79 -0.11 5.16
N LYS A 147 13.09 -1.20 4.82
CA LYS A 147 12.81 -1.58 3.42
C LYS A 147 11.92 -0.55 2.72
N GLU A 148 10.90 -0.03 3.42
CA GLU A 148 10.04 1.04 2.93
C GLU A 148 10.87 2.29 2.59
N GLN A 149 11.73 2.73 3.51
CA GLN A 149 12.61 3.89 3.31
C GLN A 149 13.58 3.67 2.14
N ALA A 150 14.21 2.50 2.05
CA ALA A 150 15.09 2.16 0.94
C ALA A 150 14.34 2.11 -0.41
N ALA A 151 13.08 1.64 -0.43
CA ALA A 151 12.25 1.67 -1.63
C ALA A 151 11.93 3.11 -2.06
N LYS A 152 11.52 3.97 -1.12
CA LYS A 152 11.27 5.40 -1.38
C LYS A 152 12.51 6.10 -1.94
N GLU A 153 13.67 5.83 -1.36
CA GLU A 153 14.94 6.42 -1.81
C GLU A 153 15.30 5.97 -3.24
N ARG A 154 15.09 4.69 -3.58
CA ARG A 154 15.28 4.20 -4.95
C ARG A 154 14.36 4.91 -5.95
N LEU A 155 13.09 5.16 -5.58
CA LEU A 155 12.15 5.90 -6.43
C LEU A 155 12.57 7.38 -6.59
N ARG A 156 13.09 8.01 -5.54
CA ARG A 156 13.64 9.38 -5.59
C ARG A 156 14.81 9.47 -6.57
N LEU A 157 15.80 8.60 -6.42
CA LEU A 157 16.97 8.55 -7.30
C LEU A 157 16.58 8.28 -8.76
N LYS A 158 15.60 7.38 -8.98
CA LYS A 158 15.06 7.13 -10.32
C LYS A 158 14.41 8.37 -10.92
N LEU A 159 13.61 9.11 -10.15
CA LEU A 159 13.00 10.35 -10.62
C LEU A 159 14.06 11.40 -10.98
N GLU A 160 15.11 11.53 -10.17
CA GLU A 160 16.21 12.47 -10.42
C GLU A 160 16.96 12.16 -11.72
N SER A 161 17.29 10.89 -11.97
CA SER A 161 17.91 10.46 -13.24
C SER A 161 16.99 10.74 -14.44
N LEU A 162 15.70 10.39 -14.36
CA LEU A 162 14.76 10.64 -15.47
C LEU A 162 14.58 12.14 -15.76
N LEU A 163 14.60 12.99 -14.73
CA LEU A 163 14.53 14.45 -14.91
C LEU A 163 15.77 15.01 -15.61
N GLN A 164 16.96 14.46 -15.36
CA GLN A 164 18.20 14.85 -16.04
C GLN A 164 18.21 14.40 -17.51
N GLU A 165 17.60 13.25 -17.79
CA GLU A 165 17.61 12.63 -19.12
C GLU A 165 16.49 13.14 -20.03
N LYS A 166 15.46 13.78 -19.47
CA LYS A 166 14.27 14.26 -20.21
C LYS A 166 14.60 15.14 -21.42
N ASP A 167 15.66 15.93 -21.35
CA ASP A 167 16.06 16.88 -22.39
C ASP A 167 17.16 16.34 -23.32
N VAL A 168 17.57 15.08 -23.15
CA VAL A 168 18.57 14.42 -23.99
C VAL A 168 17.89 13.78 -25.20
N ALA A 169 18.45 13.98 -26.40
CA ALA A 169 17.97 13.36 -27.62
C ALA A 169 17.98 11.82 -27.48
N SER A 170 16.78 11.25 -27.36
CA SER A 170 16.56 9.82 -27.12
C SER A 170 15.55 9.25 -28.11
N PRO A 171 15.54 7.92 -28.36
CA PRO A 171 14.51 7.27 -29.17
C PRO A 171 13.08 7.58 -28.68
N ASP A 172 12.10 7.56 -29.58
CA ASP A 172 10.70 7.88 -29.27
C ASP A 172 10.12 7.03 -28.14
N GLU A 173 10.38 5.71 -28.16
CA GLU A 173 9.95 4.78 -27.11
C GLU A 173 10.51 5.15 -25.72
N TYR A 174 11.75 5.65 -25.67
CA TYR A 174 12.36 6.12 -24.42
C TYR A 174 11.73 7.43 -23.94
N ARG A 175 11.41 8.34 -24.86
CA ARG A 175 10.72 9.59 -24.55
C ARG A 175 9.33 9.34 -23.98
N GLU A 176 8.57 8.42 -24.58
CA GLU A 176 7.26 8.01 -24.08
C GLU A 176 7.35 7.39 -22.69
N TYR A 177 8.34 6.53 -22.46
CA TYR A 177 8.62 5.97 -21.14
C TYR A 177 8.89 7.08 -20.11
N VAL A 178 9.83 7.99 -20.37
CA VAL A 178 10.19 9.10 -19.46
C VAL A 178 8.98 10.00 -19.18
N GLN A 179 8.20 10.34 -20.21
CA GLN A 179 6.99 11.17 -20.09
C GLN A 179 5.91 10.50 -19.23
N SER A 180 5.80 9.17 -19.27
CA SER A 180 4.84 8.43 -18.44
C SER A 180 5.32 8.20 -17.01
N GLU A 181 6.63 8.00 -16.81
CA GLU A 181 7.21 7.55 -15.55
C GLU A 181 7.45 8.71 -14.57
N ILE A 182 7.84 9.90 -15.07
CA ILE A 182 8.05 11.09 -14.22
C ILE A 182 6.78 11.47 -13.43
N PRO A 183 5.58 11.61 -14.06
CA PRO A 183 4.35 11.90 -13.33
C PRO A 183 4.00 10.83 -12.28
N HIS A 184 4.21 9.56 -12.61
CA HIS A 184 3.97 8.43 -11.70
C HIS A 184 4.84 8.51 -10.45
N LEU A 185 6.16 8.64 -10.62
CA LEU A 185 7.11 8.75 -9.50
C LEU A 185 6.88 10.02 -8.66
N THR A 186 6.57 11.14 -9.33
CA THR A 186 6.24 12.41 -8.65
C THR A 186 5.01 12.24 -7.76
N ASN A 187 3.97 11.56 -8.24
CA ASN A 187 2.76 11.28 -7.46
C ASN A 187 3.06 10.41 -6.23
N ILE A 188 3.84 9.33 -6.39
CA ILE A 188 4.21 8.44 -5.28
C ILE A 188 4.95 9.21 -4.18
N LEU A 189 5.98 9.99 -4.56
CA LEU A 189 6.80 10.75 -3.61
C LEU A 189 6.01 11.91 -2.99
N GLY A 190 5.15 12.58 -3.76
CA GLY A 190 4.28 13.66 -3.28
C GLY A 190 3.24 13.21 -2.23
N ASN A 191 2.63 12.04 -2.43
CA ASN A 191 1.68 11.47 -1.47
C ASN A 191 2.34 11.09 -0.13
N THR A 192 3.64 10.78 -0.15
CA THR A 192 4.40 10.41 1.04
C THR A 192 4.59 11.62 1.98
N ASN A 193 4.90 12.80 1.43
CA ASN A 193 5.12 14.02 2.20
C ASN A 193 3.85 14.58 2.88
N ASN A 194 2.67 14.31 2.31
CA ASN A 194 1.40 14.74 2.89
C ASN A 194 0.95 13.88 4.08
N GLN A 195 1.39 12.62 4.15
CA GLN A 195 1.12 11.76 5.31
C GLN A 195 1.99 12.15 6.51
N GLU A 196 3.25 12.57 6.28
CA GLU A 196 4.14 13.03 7.36
C GLU A 196 3.73 14.39 7.95
N LYS A 197 3.12 15.29 7.15
CA LYS A 197 2.67 16.60 7.63
C LYS A 197 1.37 16.59 8.44
N LYS A 198 0.48 15.61 8.22
CA LYS A 198 -0.80 15.54 8.94
C LYS A 198 -0.69 15.08 10.40
N HIS A 199 0.48 14.61 10.84
CA HIS A 199 0.70 14.05 12.17
C HIS A 199 1.67 14.86 13.04
N SER A 200 2.04 16.08 12.61
CA SER A 200 2.95 16.99 13.33
C SER A 200 2.22 18.15 14.04
N HIS A 201 0.94 17.98 14.40
CA HIS A 201 0.15 18.98 15.13
C HIS A 201 -0.49 18.39 16.38
#